data_AF-A0A916A6Z8-F1
#
_entry.id   AF-A0A916A6Z8-F1
#
_cell.length_a   1.000
_cell.length_b   1.000
_cell.length_c   1.000
_cell.angle_alpha   90.00
_cell.angle_beta   90.00
_cell.angle_gamma   90.00
#
_symmetry.space_group_name_H-M   'P 1'
#
loop_
_entity.id
_entity.type
_entity.pdbx_description
1 polymer ?
#
loop_
_entity_poly.entity_id
_entity_poly.type
_entity_poly.pdbx_seq_one_letter_code
_entity_poly.pdbx_strand_id
1 'polypeptide(L)'
;MRLAPLKPVLALALALLTAHAAQAEAPPPTRNFSSFNLRAFAGLVSAPDAGEAVLDIALDDSAGVEITFKSCAQVQVTPEARIAESQFALFRLLTLNCLALARWQHSQPARGSHFPAQLNARLLAALPAAAVPRLNDEDLARRAGKTLGAFEKALRVELRPDGSALARSRGDERVYTVMARADFDGDGFEDLLLRAQSRAGRASDLLLVAKTTPTGAIKLIWRP
;
A
#
# COMPACT_ATOMS: atom_id res chain seq x y z
N MET A 1 53.53 -85.71 16.65
CA MET A 1 53.41 -85.15 18.01
C MET A 1 53.68 -83.66 17.96
N ARG A 2 52.72 -82.88 18.50
CA ARG A 2 52.84 -81.53 19.07
C ARG A 2 53.17 -80.32 18.18
N LEU A 3 52.16 -79.43 18.17
CA LEU A 3 52.06 -78.02 17.78
C LEU A 3 53.26 -77.11 18.13
N ALA A 4 53.46 -76.08 17.30
CA ALA A 4 53.92 -74.74 17.71
C ALA A 4 53.24 -73.65 16.85
N PRO A 5 52.90 -72.46 17.40
CA PRO A 5 51.92 -71.55 16.83
C PRO A 5 52.54 -70.42 15.99
N LEU A 6 51.92 -70.06 14.86
CA LEU A 6 52.17 -68.78 14.17
C LEU A 6 51.10 -67.75 14.55
N LYS A 7 51.58 -66.56 14.91
CA LYS A 7 50.82 -65.42 15.44
C LYS A 7 49.83 -64.83 14.42
N PRO A 8 48.67 -64.30 14.86
CA PRO A 8 47.76 -63.59 13.97
C PRO A 8 48.26 -62.16 13.73
N VAL A 9 48.41 -61.77 12.46
CA VAL A 9 48.55 -60.36 12.06
C VAL A 9 47.15 -59.80 11.91
N LEU A 10 46.71 -59.03 12.90
CA LEU A 10 45.44 -58.33 12.91
C LEU A 10 45.62 -57.02 12.12
N ALA A 11 45.20 -57.00 10.85
CA ALA A 11 45.14 -55.77 10.06
C ALA A 11 43.84 -55.03 10.38
N LEU A 12 43.98 -53.90 11.07
CA LEU A 12 42.89 -53.01 11.46
C LEU A 12 42.47 -52.17 10.24
N ALA A 13 41.39 -52.54 9.57
CA ALA A 13 40.76 -51.72 8.53
C ALA A 13 39.84 -50.68 9.18
N LEU A 14 40.35 -49.46 9.38
CA LEU A 14 39.59 -48.33 9.90
C LEU A 14 38.80 -47.69 8.74
N ALA A 15 37.53 -48.05 8.60
CA ALA A 15 36.62 -47.39 7.67
C ALA A 15 36.19 -46.03 8.25
N LEU A 16 36.73 -44.93 7.73
CA LEU A 16 36.21 -43.58 7.98
C LEU A 16 34.87 -43.41 7.24
N LEU A 17 33.75 -43.50 7.97
CA LEU A 17 32.48 -42.94 7.51
C LEU A 17 32.54 -41.41 7.69
N THR A 18 32.73 -40.68 6.59
CA THR A 18 32.49 -39.23 6.56
C THR A 18 31.00 -38.97 6.41
N ALA A 19 30.32 -38.73 7.53
CA ALA A 19 28.97 -38.20 7.52
C ALA A 19 29.00 -36.79 6.89
N HIS A 20 28.63 -36.69 5.61
CA HIS A 20 28.34 -35.42 4.98
C HIS A 20 27.02 -34.90 5.55
N ALA A 21 27.10 -34.07 6.58
CA ALA A 21 25.99 -33.23 6.97
C ALA A 21 25.72 -32.28 5.79
N ALA A 22 24.64 -32.55 5.04
CA ALA A 22 24.11 -31.62 4.06
C ALA A 22 23.77 -30.32 4.82
N GLN A 23 24.58 -29.29 4.62
CA GLN A 23 24.22 -27.94 5.06
C GLN A 23 22.99 -27.55 4.26
N ALA A 24 21.83 -27.56 4.93
CA ALA A 24 20.61 -27.01 4.37
C ALA A 24 20.88 -25.54 4.06
N GLU A 25 20.98 -25.22 2.77
CA GLU A 25 21.12 -23.86 2.28
C GLU A 25 19.93 -23.06 2.80
N ALA A 26 20.20 -21.99 3.57
CA ALA A 26 19.14 -21.16 4.11
C ALA A 26 18.26 -20.67 2.95
N PRO A 27 16.92 -20.72 3.07
CA PRO A 27 16.05 -20.26 2.00
C PRO A 27 16.40 -18.80 1.67
N PRO A 28 16.38 -18.41 0.38
CA PRO A 28 16.69 -17.05 -0.02
C PRO A 28 15.78 -16.06 0.74
N PRO A 29 16.30 -14.87 1.10
CA PRO A 29 15.53 -13.88 1.84
C PRO A 29 14.22 -13.58 1.09
N THR A 30 13.09 -13.76 1.77
CA THR A 30 11.78 -13.41 1.22
C THR A 30 11.74 -11.91 0.97
N ARG A 31 11.47 -11.52 -0.28
CA ARG A 31 11.28 -10.10 -0.63
C ARG A 31 9.96 -9.65 -0.01
N ASN A 32 10.04 -8.93 1.11
CA ASN A 32 8.87 -8.39 1.79
C ASN A 32 8.38 -7.15 1.05
N PHE A 33 7.14 -7.20 0.55
CA PHE A 33 6.48 -6.05 -0.07
C PHE A 33 5.63 -5.36 0.99
N SER A 34 6.23 -4.42 1.72
CA SER A 34 5.52 -3.47 2.57
C SER A 34 6.17 -2.10 2.45
N SER A 35 5.39 -1.08 2.12
CA SER A 35 5.88 0.30 2.03
C SER A 35 4.75 1.31 2.22
N PHE A 36 5.09 2.44 2.83
CA PHE A 36 4.21 3.59 2.97
C PHE A 36 4.84 4.82 2.32
N ASN A 37 4.04 5.59 1.58
CA ASN A 37 4.50 6.77 0.85
C ASN A 37 4.47 8.00 1.75
N LEU A 38 5.55 8.16 2.53
CA LEU A 38 5.73 9.30 3.44
C LEU A 38 5.68 10.66 2.71
N ARG A 39 6.13 10.72 1.45
CA ARG A 39 6.13 11.95 0.66
C ARG A 39 4.73 12.41 0.25
N ALA A 40 3.77 11.48 0.19
CA ALA A 40 2.38 11.78 -0.14
C ALA A 40 1.55 12.23 1.08
N PHE A 41 2.09 12.09 2.30
CA PHE A 41 1.45 12.48 3.54
C PHE A 41 1.77 13.95 3.85
N ALA A 42 0.85 14.85 3.50
CA ALA A 42 0.98 16.27 3.82
C ALA A 42 1.00 16.49 5.35
N GLY A 43 1.96 17.29 5.84
CA GLY A 43 2.09 17.63 7.26
C GLY A 43 2.81 16.59 8.12
N LEU A 44 3.32 15.49 7.54
CA LEU A 44 4.09 14.48 8.26
C LEU A 44 5.53 14.96 8.50
N VAL A 45 5.95 15.00 9.76
CA VAL A 45 7.36 15.22 10.14
C VAL A 45 8.09 13.88 10.19
N SER A 46 7.47 12.87 10.82
CA SER A 46 8.00 11.51 10.87
C SER A 46 6.87 10.50 11.07
N ALA A 47 6.93 9.38 10.36
CA ALA A 47 6.18 8.18 10.74
C ALA A 47 7.16 7.15 11.29
N PRO A 48 7.01 6.68 12.53
CA PRO A 48 7.77 5.54 13.02
C PRO A 48 7.25 4.24 12.39
N ASP A 49 8.15 3.27 12.18
CA ASP A 49 7.81 1.92 11.72
C ASP A 49 6.82 1.22 12.69
N ALA A 50 6.83 1.62 13.97
CA ALA A 50 5.90 1.14 15.00
C ALA A 50 5.63 2.26 16.04
N GLY A 51 4.72 3.20 15.72
CA GLY A 51 4.32 4.27 16.66
C GLY A 51 3.39 5.32 16.04
N GLU A 52 3.11 6.39 16.78
CA GLU A 52 2.24 7.47 16.32
C GLU A 52 2.96 8.39 15.34
N ALA A 53 2.29 8.80 14.25
CA ALA A 53 2.83 9.81 13.36
C ALA A 53 2.96 11.16 14.06
N VAL A 54 4.13 11.77 13.89
CA VAL A 54 4.39 13.15 14.30
C VAL A 54 4.00 14.07 13.16
N LEU A 55 3.04 14.94 13.42
CA LEU A 55 2.59 15.97 12.50
C LEU A 55 3.13 17.33 12.91
N ASP A 56 3.25 18.22 11.94
CA ASP A 56 3.45 19.65 12.19
C ASP A 56 2.71 20.43 11.12
N ILE A 57 1.40 20.58 11.34
CA ILE A 57 0.51 21.29 10.44
C ILE A 57 -0.45 22.15 11.24
N ALA A 58 -0.48 23.43 10.90
CA ALA A 58 -1.38 24.41 11.48
C ALA A 58 -2.57 24.64 10.54
N LEU A 59 -3.77 24.65 11.13
CA LEU A 59 -5.03 25.05 10.49
C LEU A 59 -5.72 26.07 11.38
N ASP A 60 -6.59 26.90 10.82
CA ASP A 60 -7.42 27.82 11.58
C ASP A 60 -8.72 27.15 12.00
N ASP A 61 -9.20 27.49 13.19
CA ASP A 61 -10.52 27.13 13.64
C ASP A 61 -11.60 28.01 13.00
N SER A 62 -12.88 27.73 13.28
CA SER A 62 -13.99 28.51 12.72
C SER A 62 -14.05 29.98 13.19
N ALA A 63 -13.28 30.36 14.21
CA ALA A 63 -13.10 31.74 14.67
C ALA A 63 -11.80 32.39 14.14
N GLY A 64 -11.00 31.67 13.35
CA GLY A 64 -9.72 32.14 12.82
C GLY A 64 -8.55 32.00 13.80
N VAL A 65 -8.69 31.17 14.84
CA VAL A 65 -7.63 30.86 15.80
C VAL A 65 -6.86 29.63 15.34
N GLU A 66 -5.53 29.72 15.30
CA GLU A 66 -4.68 28.61 14.88
C GLU A 66 -4.80 27.39 15.82
N ILE A 67 -4.97 26.22 15.22
CA ILE A 67 -4.88 24.88 15.80
C ILE A 67 -3.70 24.17 15.15
N THR A 68 -2.69 23.82 15.93
CA THR A 68 -1.59 22.97 15.45
C THR A 68 -1.89 21.50 15.70
N PHE A 69 -1.95 20.69 14.65
CA PHE A 69 -2.03 19.24 14.74
C PHE A 69 -0.63 18.64 14.83
N LYS A 70 -0.41 17.86 15.90
CA LYS A 70 0.83 17.14 16.20
C LYS A 70 0.71 15.64 16.04
N SER A 71 -0.51 15.11 15.92
CA SER A 71 -0.71 13.67 15.74
C SER A 71 -1.99 13.31 15.00
N CYS A 72 -2.05 12.08 14.49
CA CYS A 72 -3.25 11.57 13.84
C CYS A 72 -4.43 11.38 14.80
N ALA A 73 -4.17 11.10 16.09
CA ALA A 73 -5.23 11.03 17.09
C ALA A 73 -5.96 12.38 17.22
N GLN A 74 -5.22 13.50 17.23
CA GLN A 74 -5.82 14.84 17.26
C GLN A 74 -6.68 15.13 16.02
N VAL A 75 -6.20 14.75 14.84
CA VAL A 75 -6.96 14.90 13.58
C VAL A 75 -8.27 14.11 13.63
N GLN A 76 -8.23 12.86 14.09
CA GLN A 76 -9.39 11.97 14.12
C GLN A 76 -10.49 12.41 15.10
N VAL A 77 -10.13 13.00 16.23
CA VAL A 77 -11.12 13.47 17.22
C VAL A 77 -11.63 14.88 16.95
N THR A 78 -11.02 15.61 16.03
CA THR A 78 -11.44 16.98 15.69
C THR A 78 -12.57 16.93 14.65
N PRO A 79 -13.78 17.44 14.97
CA PRO A 79 -14.86 17.49 13.99
C PRO A 79 -14.56 18.58 12.95
N GLU A 80 -14.93 18.34 11.69
CA GLU A 80 -14.72 19.29 10.60
C GLU A 80 -15.30 20.68 10.88
N ALA A 81 -16.44 20.77 11.58
CA ALA A 81 -17.07 22.04 11.98
C ALA A 81 -16.22 22.93 12.90
N ARG A 82 -15.12 22.40 13.47
CA ARG A 82 -14.14 23.18 14.23
C ARG A 82 -13.13 23.89 13.35
N ILE A 83 -13.00 23.53 12.07
CA ILE A 83 -12.01 24.07 11.14
C ILE A 83 -12.62 25.25 10.37
N ALA A 84 -11.80 26.20 9.94
CA ALA A 84 -12.21 27.23 9.00
C ALA A 84 -12.66 26.58 7.67
N GLU A 85 -13.80 27.03 7.13
CA GLU A 85 -14.39 26.46 5.91
C GLU A 85 -13.42 26.50 4.72
N SER A 86 -12.61 27.56 4.63
CA SER A 86 -11.57 27.72 3.61
C SER A 86 -10.50 26.62 3.63
N GLN A 87 -10.37 25.88 4.74
CA GLN A 87 -9.36 24.85 4.96
C GLN A 87 -9.93 23.42 5.04
N PHE A 88 -11.24 23.23 4.85
CA PHE A 88 -11.88 21.91 4.87
C PHE A 88 -11.22 20.91 3.93
N ALA A 89 -10.82 21.33 2.73
CA ALA A 89 -10.16 20.43 1.77
C ALA A 89 -8.83 19.88 2.31
N LEU A 90 -8.05 20.73 2.99
CA LEU A 90 -6.78 20.33 3.59
C LEU A 90 -7.00 19.44 4.82
N PHE A 91 -7.97 19.78 5.67
CA PHE A 91 -8.32 18.95 6.83
C PHE A 91 -8.81 17.56 6.41
N ARG A 92 -9.72 17.46 5.43
CA ARG A 92 -10.16 16.17 4.88
C ARG A 92 -9.00 15.36 4.31
N LEU A 93 -8.08 16.00 3.59
CA LEU A 93 -6.88 15.35 3.08
C LEU A 93 -6.02 14.79 4.22
N LEU A 94 -5.85 15.56 5.31
CA LEU A 94 -5.12 15.14 6.50
C LEU A 94 -5.79 13.95 7.18
N THR A 95 -7.12 13.96 7.32
CA THR A 95 -7.92 12.84 7.84
C THR A 95 -7.72 11.57 7.02
N LEU A 96 -7.77 11.67 5.69
CA LEU A 96 -7.51 10.53 4.81
C LEU A 96 -6.07 10.03 4.93
N ASN A 97 -5.08 10.92 5.05
CA ASN A 97 -3.68 10.49 5.24
C ASN A 97 -3.49 9.72 6.55
N CYS A 98 -4.08 10.21 7.64
CA CYS A 98 -4.07 9.51 8.93
C CYS A 98 -4.76 8.16 8.87
N LEU A 99 -5.89 8.05 8.17
CA LEU A 99 -6.57 6.78 7.95
C LEU A 99 -5.71 5.81 7.12
N ALA A 100 -5.01 6.32 6.10
CA ALA A 100 -4.13 5.50 5.29
C ALA A 100 -2.96 4.93 6.10
N LEU A 101 -2.34 5.76 6.95
CA LEU A 101 -1.26 5.33 7.83
C LEU A 101 -1.76 4.28 8.81
N ALA A 102 -2.88 4.53 9.51
CA ALA A 102 -3.46 3.58 10.44
C ALA A 102 -3.73 2.24 9.75
N ARG A 103 -4.27 2.25 8.53
CA ARG A 103 -4.56 1.01 7.80
C ARG A 103 -3.30 0.26 7.39
N TRP A 104 -2.23 0.95 6.99
CA TRP A 104 -0.94 0.33 6.68
C TRP A 104 -0.27 -0.26 7.94
N GLN A 105 -0.34 0.41 9.08
CA GLN A 105 0.21 -0.10 10.35
C GLN A 105 -0.45 -1.40 10.84
N HIS A 106 -1.69 -1.67 10.41
CA HIS A 106 -2.42 -2.90 10.71
C HIS A 106 -2.35 -3.94 9.57
N SER A 107 -1.56 -3.68 8.53
CA SER A 107 -1.37 -4.61 7.40
C SER A 107 -0.23 -5.59 7.65
N GLN A 108 -0.10 -6.59 6.78
CA GLN A 108 1.00 -7.55 6.80
C GLN A 108 1.93 -7.31 5.61
N PRO A 109 3.22 -7.68 5.68
CA PRO A 109 4.07 -7.69 4.49
C PRO A 109 3.60 -8.75 3.49
N ALA A 110 3.42 -8.36 2.23
CA ALA A 110 3.11 -9.30 1.17
C ALA A 110 4.35 -10.12 0.76
N ARG A 111 4.11 -11.35 0.29
CA ARG A 111 5.14 -12.30 -0.17
C ARG A 111 5.38 -12.21 -1.68
N GLY A 112 4.46 -11.61 -2.41
CA GLY A 112 4.53 -11.38 -3.84
C GLY A 112 3.66 -10.21 -4.28
N SER A 113 3.80 -9.76 -5.53
CA SER A 113 2.94 -8.72 -6.10
C SER A 113 2.51 -9.08 -7.52
N HIS A 114 1.26 -8.79 -7.83
CA HIS A 114 0.70 -8.83 -9.19
C HIS A 114 0.49 -7.43 -9.78
N PHE A 115 0.86 -6.40 -9.02
CA PHE A 115 0.89 -5.02 -9.46
C PHE A 115 2.25 -4.64 -10.06
N PRO A 116 2.29 -3.69 -10.99
CA PRO A 116 3.55 -3.07 -11.38
C PRO A 116 4.14 -2.29 -10.20
N ALA A 117 5.48 -2.15 -10.17
CA ALA A 117 6.20 -1.42 -9.13
C ALA A 117 5.80 0.07 -9.04
N GLN A 118 5.36 0.66 -10.15
CA GLN A 118 4.95 2.07 -10.25
C GLN A 118 3.59 2.17 -10.92
N LEU A 119 2.87 3.28 -10.66
CA LEU A 119 1.68 3.63 -11.42
C LEU A 119 2.04 3.76 -12.90
N ASN A 120 1.15 3.27 -13.76
CA ASN A 120 1.25 3.43 -15.20
C ASN A 120 -0.16 3.50 -15.81
N ALA A 121 -0.23 3.89 -17.08
CA ALA A 121 -1.50 4.03 -17.79
C ALA A 121 -2.30 2.74 -17.83
N ARG A 122 -1.64 1.58 -17.97
CA ARG A 122 -2.29 0.26 -18.02
C ARG A 122 -2.93 -0.10 -16.68
N LEU A 123 -2.24 0.16 -15.56
CA LEU A 123 -2.77 -0.05 -14.22
C LEU A 123 -4.00 0.81 -13.99
N LEU A 124 -3.91 2.13 -14.24
CA LEU A 124 -5.06 3.03 -14.03
C LEU A 124 -6.24 2.65 -14.92
N ALA A 125 -6.02 2.32 -16.19
CA ALA A 125 -7.10 1.90 -17.07
C ALA A 125 -7.79 0.60 -16.61
N ALA A 126 -7.08 -0.26 -15.87
CA ALA A 126 -7.58 -1.55 -15.37
C ALA A 126 -8.23 -1.46 -13.98
N LEU A 127 -8.09 -0.36 -13.25
CA LEU A 127 -8.80 -0.17 -11.97
C LEU A 127 -10.32 -0.28 -12.18
N PRO A 128 -11.08 -0.73 -11.18
CA PRO A 128 -12.54 -0.61 -11.19
C PRO A 128 -12.96 0.83 -11.51
N ALA A 129 -13.98 1.03 -12.34
CA ALA A 129 -14.42 2.38 -12.71
C ALA A 129 -14.94 3.18 -11.50
N ALA A 130 -15.35 2.48 -10.45
CA ALA A 130 -15.75 3.03 -9.15
C ALA A 130 -14.57 3.45 -8.26
N ALA A 131 -13.32 3.20 -8.67
CA ALA A 131 -12.10 3.67 -8.03
C ALA A 131 -11.87 5.17 -8.30
N VAL A 132 -12.87 5.98 -7.97
CA VAL A 132 -12.88 7.45 -8.08
C VAL A 132 -13.40 8.03 -6.76
N PRO A 133 -13.14 9.32 -6.46
CA PRO A 133 -13.75 9.97 -5.31
C PRO A 133 -15.28 9.87 -5.37
N ARG A 134 -15.92 9.51 -4.25
CA ARG A 134 -17.39 9.40 -4.17
C ARG A 134 -18.01 10.78 -4.28
N LEU A 135 -18.73 11.03 -5.36
CA LEU A 135 -19.54 12.25 -5.54
C LEU A 135 -20.98 12.02 -5.09
N ASN A 136 -21.56 10.90 -5.52
CA ASN A 136 -22.86 10.40 -5.12
C ASN A 136 -22.98 8.90 -5.49
N ASP A 137 -24.03 8.25 -5.00
CA ASP A 137 -24.20 6.79 -5.14
C ASP A 137 -24.66 6.37 -6.54
N GLU A 138 -25.38 7.25 -7.23
CA GLU A 138 -25.84 7.01 -8.60
C GLU A 138 -24.64 6.92 -9.58
N ASP A 139 -23.65 7.80 -9.43
CA ASP A 139 -22.43 7.75 -10.25
C ASP A 139 -21.62 6.48 -9.99
N LEU A 140 -21.51 6.05 -8.72
CA LEU A 140 -20.85 4.78 -8.37
C LEU A 140 -21.60 3.58 -8.95
N ALA A 141 -22.93 3.57 -8.89
CA ALA A 141 -23.75 2.51 -9.48
C ALA A 141 -23.55 2.40 -11.00
N ARG A 142 -23.50 3.54 -11.71
CA ARG A 142 -23.25 3.57 -13.16
C ARG A 142 -21.88 3.02 -13.57
N ARG A 143 -20.89 3.11 -12.67
CA ARG A 143 -19.52 2.63 -12.84
C ARG A 143 -19.34 1.14 -12.53
N ALA A 144 -20.28 0.53 -11.80
CA ALA A 144 -20.17 -0.85 -11.35
C ALA A 144 -19.89 -1.84 -12.50
N GLY A 145 -19.03 -2.84 -12.23
CA GLY A 145 -18.69 -3.91 -13.17
C GLY A 145 -17.81 -3.50 -14.36
N LYS A 146 -17.37 -2.24 -14.45
CA LYS A 146 -16.50 -1.74 -15.53
C LYS A 146 -15.13 -1.36 -15.00
N THR A 147 -14.13 -1.31 -15.88
CA THR A 147 -12.84 -0.68 -15.56
C THR A 147 -12.87 0.80 -15.91
N LEU A 148 -11.97 1.60 -15.33
CA LEU A 148 -11.84 3.03 -15.64
C LEU A 148 -11.66 3.26 -17.13
N GLY A 149 -10.79 2.51 -17.82
CA GLY A 149 -10.59 2.63 -19.26
C GLY A 149 -11.82 2.22 -20.09
N ALA A 150 -12.60 1.25 -19.59
CA ALA A 150 -13.82 0.84 -20.27
C ALA A 150 -14.95 1.86 -20.12
N PHE A 151 -15.06 2.52 -18.96
CA PHE A 151 -16.07 3.53 -18.65
C PHE A 151 -15.71 4.90 -19.24
N GLU A 152 -14.45 5.33 -19.11
CA GLU A 152 -13.96 6.63 -19.54
C GLU A 152 -13.23 6.50 -20.89
N LYS A 153 -13.99 6.50 -21.99
CA LYS A 153 -13.44 6.27 -23.35
C LYS A 153 -12.35 7.28 -23.78
N ALA A 154 -12.35 8.46 -23.17
CA ALA A 154 -11.36 9.50 -23.42
C ALA A 154 -10.25 9.56 -22.34
N LEU A 155 -10.08 8.51 -21.55
CA LEU A 155 -9.07 8.46 -20.49
C LEU A 155 -7.67 8.71 -21.08
N ARG A 156 -6.98 9.67 -20.48
CA ARG A 156 -5.56 9.98 -20.71
C ARG A 156 -4.87 9.96 -19.37
N VAL A 157 -3.72 9.28 -19.30
CA VAL A 157 -2.93 9.17 -18.07
C VAL A 157 -1.57 9.80 -18.30
N GLU A 158 -1.22 10.73 -17.43
CA GLU A 158 0.07 11.42 -17.39
C GLU A 158 0.76 11.05 -16.08
N LEU A 159 1.95 10.44 -16.16
CA LEU A 159 2.75 10.11 -14.98
C LEU A 159 3.57 11.32 -14.55
N ARG A 160 3.63 11.54 -13.24
CA ARG A 160 4.35 12.67 -12.65
C ARG A 160 5.65 12.21 -11.99
N PRO A 161 6.66 13.10 -11.89
CA PRO A 161 7.94 12.79 -11.25
C PRO A 161 7.84 12.37 -9.78
N ASP A 162 6.77 12.77 -9.09
CA ASP A 162 6.48 12.41 -7.69
C ASP A 162 5.88 10.99 -7.54
N GLY A 163 5.74 10.24 -8.65
CA GLY A 163 5.17 8.91 -8.68
C GLY A 163 3.64 8.86 -8.68
N SER A 164 2.98 10.03 -8.66
CA SER A 164 1.53 10.13 -8.87
C SER A 164 1.17 10.06 -10.36
N ALA A 165 -0.11 9.85 -10.64
CA ALA A 165 -0.62 9.80 -12.01
C ALA A 165 -1.85 10.69 -12.14
N LEU A 166 -1.83 11.61 -13.10
CA LEU A 166 -2.97 12.42 -13.47
C LEU A 166 -3.79 11.70 -14.54
N ALA A 167 -5.03 11.34 -14.21
CA ALA A 167 -6.01 10.81 -15.12
C ALA A 167 -6.96 11.93 -15.58
N ARG A 168 -7.06 12.15 -16.89
CA ARG A 168 -7.99 13.11 -17.49
C ARG A 168 -9.04 12.37 -18.31
N SER A 169 -10.30 12.75 -18.13
CA SER A 169 -11.42 12.31 -18.96
C SER A 169 -12.30 13.53 -19.32
N ARG A 170 -13.45 13.32 -19.96
CA ARG A 170 -14.31 14.44 -20.40
C ARG A 170 -14.85 15.20 -19.18
N GLY A 171 -14.27 16.35 -18.90
CA GLY A 171 -14.71 17.28 -17.84
C GLY A 171 -14.24 16.90 -16.43
N ASP A 172 -13.37 15.90 -16.28
CA ASP A 172 -12.87 15.49 -14.98
C ASP A 172 -11.37 15.15 -15.03
N GLU A 173 -10.67 15.55 -13.98
CA GLU A 173 -9.25 15.36 -13.80
C GLU A 173 -8.98 14.91 -12.38
N ARG A 174 -8.25 13.80 -12.25
CA ARG A 174 -8.03 13.15 -10.97
C ARG A 174 -6.58 12.75 -10.82
N VAL A 175 -6.02 13.01 -9.65
CA VAL A 175 -4.67 12.56 -9.28
C VAL A 175 -4.81 11.28 -8.48
N TYR A 176 -4.11 10.24 -8.91
CA TYR A 176 -3.94 8.99 -8.18
C TYR A 176 -2.56 8.95 -7.56
N THR A 177 -2.49 8.63 -6.27
CA THR A 177 -1.25 8.47 -5.52
C THR A 177 -1.28 7.14 -4.79
N VAL A 178 -0.22 6.33 -4.92
CA VAL A 178 -0.04 5.15 -4.06
C VAL A 178 0.34 5.65 -2.68
N MET A 179 -0.53 5.43 -1.69
CA MET A 179 -0.27 5.76 -0.29
C MET A 179 0.47 4.63 0.40
N ALA A 180 0.11 3.38 0.12
CA ALA A 180 0.77 2.22 0.70
C ALA A 180 0.67 1.00 -0.21
N ARG A 181 1.62 0.08 -0.01
CA ARG A 181 1.65 -1.27 -0.60
C ARG A 181 1.91 -2.25 0.53
N ALA A 182 1.04 -3.24 0.70
CA ALA A 182 1.15 -4.29 1.70
C ALA A 182 0.09 -5.36 1.41
N ASP A 183 0.08 -6.44 2.18
CA ASP A 183 -1.01 -7.42 2.23
C ASP A 183 -2.06 -6.94 3.24
N PHE A 184 -3.17 -6.38 2.76
CA PHE A 184 -4.21 -5.82 3.64
C PHE A 184 -5.35 -6.79 3.90
N ASP A 185 -5.54 -7.80 3.05
CA ASP A 185 -6.60 -8.81 3.19
C ASP A 185 -6.12 -10.19 3.65
N GLY A 186 -4.80 -10.38 3.74
CA GLY A 186 -4.16 -11.60 4.25
C GLY A 186 -4.00 -12.71 3.21
N ASP A 187 -4.15 -12.42 1.91
CA ASP A 187 -4.04 -13.42 0.84
C ASP A 187 -2.59 -13.77 0.45
N GLY A 188 -1.61 -13.06 1.03
CA GLY A 188 -0.17 -13.23 0.79
C GLY A 188 0.37 -12.41 -0.39
N PHE A 189 -0.47 -11.71 -1.14
CA PHE A 189 -0.10 -10.84 -2.25
C PHE A 189 -0.28 -9.36 -1.90
N GLU A 190 0.46 -8.52 -2.63
CA GLU A 190 0.42 -7.08 -2.44
C GLU A 190 -0.90 -6.48 -2.94
N ASP A 191 -1.57 -5.72 -2.09
CA ASP A 191 -2.62 -4.76 -2.41
C ASP A 191 -2.06 -3.35 -2.51
N LEU A 192 -2.83 -2.47 -3.17
CA LEU A 192 -2.53 -1.05 -3.23
C LEU A 192 -3.56 -0.25 -2.45
N LEU A 193 -3.10 0.55 -1.49
CA LEU A 193 -3.89 1.63 -0.94
C LEU A 193 -3.61 2.89 -1.76
N LEU A 194 -4.62 3.33 -2.51
CA LEU A 194 -4.55 4.50 -3.38
C LEU A 194 -5.32 5.65 -2.76
N ARG A 195 -4.81 6.88 -2.90
CA ARG A 195 -5.58 8.10 -2.75
C ARG A 195 -5.97 8.59 -4.14
N ALA A 196 -7.25 8.83 -4.36
CA ALA A 196 -7.75 9.52 -5.54
C ALA A 196 -8.27 10.90 -5.14
N GLN A 197 -7.88 11.94 -5.86
CA GLN A 197 -8.27 13.32 -5.57
C GLN A 197 -8.69 14.01 -6.87
N SER A 198 -9.82 14.73 -6.86
CA SER A 198 -10.18 15.61 -7.97
C SER A 198 -9.18 16.76 -8.05
N ARG A 199 -8.77 17.19 -9.24
CA ARG A 199 -7.74 18.23 -9.40
C ARG A 199 -8.13 19.55 -8.74
N ALA A 200 -9.42 19.86 -8.65
CA ALA A 200 -9.93 21.02 -7.93
C ALA A 200 -9.83 20.90 -6.40
N GLY A 201 -9.33 19.77 -5.86
CA GLY A 201 -9.18 19.52 -4.43
C GLY A 201 -10.48 19.28 -3.66
N ARG A 202 -11.64 19.36 -4.34
CA ARG A 202 -12.96 19.35 -3.71
C ARG A 202 -13.41 17.97 -3.22
N ALA A 203 -12.87 16.91 -3.80
CA ALA A 203 -13.20 15.53 -3.44
C ALA A 203 -11.91 14.71 -3.37
N SER A 204 -11.78 13.89 -2.33
CA SER A 204 -10.68 12.97 -2.14
C SER A 204 -11.20 11.70 -1.48
N ASP A 205 -10.59 10.57 -1.78
CA ASP A 205 -10.98 9.29 -1.23
C ASP A 205 -9.79 8.32 -1.15
N LEU A 206 -9.91 7.33 -0.27
CA LEU A 206 -9.01 6.19 -0.19
C LEU A 206 -9.65 4.96 -0.80
N LEU A 207 -8.84 4.23 -1.56
CA LEU A 207 -9.27 3.09 -2.35
C LEU A 207 -8.27 1.96 -2.11
N LEU A 208 -8.70 0.90 -1.43
CA LEU A 208 -7.89 -0.31 -1.30
C LEU A 208 -8.25 -1.26 -2.43
N VAL A 209 -7.26 -1.59 -3.25
CA VAL A 209 -7.45 -2.46 -4.42
C VAL A 209 -6.54 -3.69 -4.34
N ALA A 210 -7.13 -4.84 -4.64
CA ALA A 210 -6.47 -6.15 -4.60
C ALA A 210 -6.40 -6.76 -5.99
N LYS A 211 -5.41 -7.64 -6.20
CA LYS A 211 -5.25 -8.41 -7.44
C LYS A 211 -4.65 -9.78 -7.14
N THR A 212 -5.52 -10.79 -7.09
CA THR A 212 -5.20 -12.15 -6.62
C THR A 212 -4.47 -13.04 -7.63
N THR A 213 -4.42 -12.65 -8.92
CA THR A 213 -3.67 -13.39 -9.96
C THR A 213 -3.02 -12.43 -10.97
N PRO A 214 -1.97 -12.84 -11.70
CA PRO A 214 -1.28 -11.96 -12.65
C PRO A 214 -2.18 -11.38 -13.76
N THR A 215 -3.16 -12.16 -14.22
CA THR A 215 -4.11 -11.83 -15.28
C THR A 215 -5.50 -11.47 -14.78
N GLY A 216 -5.74 -11.58 -13.47
CA GLY A 216 -7.02 -11.32 -12.83
C GLY A 216 -7.42 -9.85 -12.86
N ALA A 217 -8.72 -9.61 -12.71
CA ALA A 217 -9.26 -8.27 -12.54
C ALA A 217 -8.79 -7.65 -11.21
N ILE A 218 -8.56 -6.35 -11.22
CA ILE A 218 -8.33 -5.58 -9.99
C ILE A 218 -9.68 -5.37 -9.32
N LYS A 219 -9.77 -5.63 -8.02
CA LYS A 219 -10.98 -5.46 -7.22
C LYS A 219 -10.82 -4.29 -6.26
N LEU A 220 -11.85 -3.47 -6.10
CA LEU A 220 -11.95 -2.50 -5.01
C LEU A 220 -12.50 -3.25 -3.81
N ILE A 221 -11.66 -3.47 -2.80
CA ILE A 221 -12.01 -4.29 -1.63
C ILE A 221 -12.37 -3.47 -0.40
N TRP A 222 -11.98 -2.18 -0.36
CA TRP A 222 -12.37 -1.27 0.71
C TRP A 222 -12.29 0.20 0.28
N ARG A 223 -13.17 1.01 0.87
CA ARG A 223 -13.18 2.48 0.91
C ARG A 223 -13.83 2.92 2.24
N PRO A 224 -13.50 4.11 2.77
CA PRO A 224 -14.13 4.65 3.98
C PRO A 224 -15.59 5.09 3.77
#